data_AF-A0A0C2BQK9-F1
#
_entry.id   AF-A0A0C2BQK9-F1
#
_cell.length_a   1.000
_cell.length_b   1.000
_cell.length_c   1.000
_cell.angle_alpha   90.00
_cell.angle_beta   90.00
_cell.angle_gamma   90.00
#
_symmetry.space_group_name_H-M   'P 1'
#
loop_
_entity.id
_entity.type
_entity.pdbx_description
1 polymer ?
#
loop_
_entity_poly.entity_id
_entity_poly.type
_entity_poly.pdbx_seq_one_letter_code
_entity_poly.pdbx_strand_id
1 'polypeptide(L)'
;MAAYRGTTVIVKPEQLTTGAMKRALEKILYDPRYMENAKLISRMMKNKPEMGRDKFVEWIEFAAANKGLHKFLNLPGNDIGVMEYYCIDCVLLLLFALFAVSILMWKIASMFLRIVCREEIPSGKLKSN
;
A
#
# COMPACT_ATOMS: atom_id res chain seq x y z
N MET A 1 -2.36 10.77 -16.38
CA MET A 1 -3.50 11.15 -17.27
C MET A 1 -4.09 12.53 -16.94
N ALA A 2 -4.34 12.87 -15.67
CA ALA A 2 -4.91 14.18 -15.29
C ALA A 2 -4.01 15.40 -15.63
N ALA A 3 -2.69 15.24 -15.51
CA ALA A 3 -1.76 16.32 -15.89
C ALA A 3 -1.75 16.60 -17.40
N TYR A 4 -1.88 15.55 -18.23
CA TYR A 4 -2.04 15.69 -19.69
C TYR A 4 -3.33 16.40 -20.08
N ARG A 5 -4.35 16.32 -19.23
CA ARG A 5 -5.63 17.02 -19.40
C ARG A 5 -5.59 18.47 -18.89
N GLY A 6 -4.44 18.92 -18.38
CA GLY A 6 -4.28 20.28 -17.86
C GLY A 6 -5.15 20.59 -16.63
N THR A 7 -5.56 19.58 -15.87
CA THR A 7 -6.42 19.75 -14.68
C THR A 7 -5.67 19.65 -13.36
N THR A 8 -4.43 19.14 -13.38
CA THR A 8 -3.64 18.94 -12.16
C THR A 8 -2.17 19.30 -12.37
N VAL A 9 -1.49 19.62 -11.27
CA VAL A 9 -0.03 19.81 -11.21
C VAL A 9 0.58 18.58 -10.52
N ILE A 10 1.55 17.93 -11.17
CA ILE A 10 2.27 16.79 -10.57
C ILE A 10 3.46 17.32 -9.78
N VAL A 11 3.54 16.94 -8.51
CA VAL A 11 4.73 17.15 -7.67
C VAL A 11 5.38 15.78 -7.45
N LYS A 12 6.67 15.66 -7.75
CA LYS A 12 7.40 14.41 -7.56
C LYS A 12 7.64 14.15 -6.07
N PRO A 13 7.64 12.88 -5.62
CA PRO A 13 7.91 12.55 -4.22
C PRO A 13 9.24 13.10 -3.72
N GLU A 14 10.28 13.10 -4.56
CA GLU A 14 11.61 13.62 -4.21
C GLU A 14 11.60 15.14 -3.94
N GLN A 15 10.56 15.87 -4.36
CA GLN A 15 10.45 17.32 -4.26
C GLN A 15 9.32 17.78 -3.32
N LEU A 16 8.76 16.88 -2.52
CA LEU A 16 7.70 17.17 -1.54
C LEU A 16 8.23 18.02 -0.38
N THR A 17 8.37 19.32 -0.63
CA THR A 17 8.67 20.35 0.36
C THR A 17 7.48 21.29 0.51
N THR A 18 7.33 21.92 1.67
CA THR A 18 6.25 22.90 1.93
C THR A 18 6.19 23.99 0.86
N GLY A 19 7.36 24.45 0.38
CA GLY A 19 7.47 25.44 -0.69
C GLY A 19 7.01 24.91 -2.05
N ALA A 20 7.34 23.66 -2.41
CA ALA A 20 6.88 23.07 -3.66
C ALA A 20 5.35 22.86 -3.66
N MET A 21 4.78 22.45 -2.53
CA MET A 21 3.33 22.27 -2.40
C MET A 21 2.58 23.59 -2.45
N LYS A 22 3.09 24.63 -1.77
CA LYS A 22 2.54 25.99 -1.84
C LYS A 22 2.51 26.50 -3.29
N ARG A 23 3.64 26.40 -4.00
CA ARG A 23 3.73 26.82 -5.41
C ARG A 23 2.78 26.04 -6.33
N ALA A 24 2.65 24.72 -6.12
CA ALA A 24 1.73 23.90 -6.90
C ALA A 24 0.26 24.31 -6.65
N LEU A 25 -0.09 24.60 -5.40
CA LEU A 25 -1.42 25.06 -5.02
C LEU A 25 -1.73 26.45 -5.59
N GLU A 26 -0.81 27.41 -5.44
CA GLU A 26 -0.92 28.74 -6.04
C GLU A 26 -1.09 28.65 -7.55
N LYS A 27 -0.34 27.78 -8.22
CA LYS A 27 -0.48 27.54 -9.66
C LYS A 27 -1.86 27.03 -10.03
N ILE A 28 -2.45 26.11 -9.26
CA ILE A 28 -3.81 25.60 -9.53
C ILE A 28 -4.89 26.66 -9.26
N LEU A 29 -4.72 27.48 -8.22
CA LEU A 29 -5.69 28.51 -7.81
C LEU A 29 -5.68 29.73 -8.72
N TYR A 30 -4.50 30.20 -9.13
CA TYR A 30 -4.35 31.47 -9.84
C TYR A 30 -4.26 31.33 -11.36
N ASP A 31 -3.92 30.15 -11.90
CA ASP A 31 -3.94 29.91 -13.34
C ASP A 31 -5.32 29.39 -13.78
N PRO A 32 -6.11 30.21 -14.51
CA PRO A 32 -7.50 29.89 -14.84
C PRO A 32 -7.61 28.65 -15.74
N ARG A 33 -6.55 28.29 -16.47
CA ARG A 33 -6.55 27.14 -17.39
C ARG A 33 -6.90 25.84 -16.67
N TYR A 34 -6.45 25.67 -15.43
CA TYR A 34 -6.75 24.46 -14.65
C TYR A 34 -8.25 24.35 -14.33
N MET A 35 -8.88 25.46 -13.94
CA MET A 35 -10.30 25.54 -13.65
C MET A 35 -11.15 25.39 -14.93
N GLU A 36 -10.75 26.02 -16.03
CA GLU A 36 -11.44 25.93 -17.32
C GLU A 36 -11.42 24.51 -17.88
N ASN A 37 -10.26 23.85 -17.86
CA ASN A 37 -10.14 22.46 -18.29
C ASN A 37 -10.95 21.51 -17.40
N ALA A 38 -10.95 21.75 -16.08
CA ALA A 38 -11.78 20.97 -15.16
C ALA A 38 -13.28 21.14 -15.44
N LYS A 39 -13.74 22.37 -15.69
CA LYS A 39 -15.13 22.67 -16.09
C LYS A 39 -15.47 22.07 -17.45
N LEU A 40 -14.55 22.10 -18.41
CA LEU A 40 -14.71 21.49 -19.72
C LEU A 40 -14.93 19.98 -19.58
N ILE A 41 -14.07 19.31 -18.82
CA ILE A 41 -14.19 17.86 -18.57
C ILE A 41 -15.48 17.54 -17.81
N SER A 42 -15.85 18.35 -16.82
CA SER A 42 -17.13 18.19 -16.11
C SER A 42 -18.32 18.26 -17.07
N ARG A 43 -18.33 19.23 -18.00
CA ARG A 43 -19.37 19.35 -19.04
C ARG A 43 -19.38 18.14 -19.97
N MET A 44 -18.21 17.69 -20.44
CA MET A 44 -18.10 16.50 -21.29
C MET A 44 -18.61 15.23 -20.59
N MET A 45 -18.35 15.08 -19.27
CA MET A 45 -18.85 13.95 -18.49
C MET A 45 -20.37 13.99 -18.32
N LYS A 46 -20.96 15.17 -18.10
CA LYS A 46 -22.42 15.35 -17.98
C LYS A 46 -23.13 15.17 -19.31
N ASN A 47 -22.53 15.66 -20.40
CA ASN A 47 -23.07 15.59 -21.75
C ASN A 47 -22.67 14.31 -22.48
N LYS A 48 -22.11 13.31 -21.76
CA LYS A 48 -21.73 12.06 -22.37
C LYS A 48 -23.00 11.42 -22.98
N PRO A 49 -23.01 11.09 -24.28
CA PRO A 49 -24.21 10.70 -25.00
C PRO A 49 -24.81 9.38 -24.50
N GLU A 50 -24.04 8.59 -23.77
CA GLU A 50 -24.47 7.32 -23.22
C GLU A 50 -24.79 7.47 -21.74
N MET A 51 -26.08 7.37 -21.39
CA MET A 51 -26.51 7.32 -20.00
C MET A 51 -25.94 6.07 -19.32
N GLY A 52 -25.39 6.23 -18.11
CA GLY A 52 -24.86 5.11 -17.34
C GLY A 52 -25.92 4.03 -17.06
N ARG A 53 -27.19 4.44 -16.97
CA ARG A 53 -28.34 3.53 -16.86
C ARG A 53 -28.49 2.65 -18.10
N ASP A 54 -28.49 3.24 -19.29
CA ASP A 54 -28.74 2.50 -20.53
C ASP A 54 -27.60 1.53 -20.82
N LYS A 55 -26.35 1.96 -20.61
CA LYS A 55 -25.19 1.04 -20.64
C LYS A 55 -25.35 -0.10 -19.65
N PHE A 56 -25.81 0.15 -18.43
CA PHE A 56 -25.98 -0.90 -17.43
C PHE A 56 -27.02 -1.93 -17.87
N VAL A 57 -28.14 -1.48 -18.42
CA VAL A 57 -29.16 -2.36 -18.99
C VAL A 57 -28.57 -3.16 -20.16
N GLU A 58 -27.84 -2.53 -21.06
CA GLU A 58 -27.15 -3.19 -22.18
C GLU A 58 -26.17 -4.28 -21.70
N TRP A 59 -25.36 -4.00 -20.66
CA TRP A 59 -24.44 -4.98 -20.09
C TRP A 59 -25.16 -6.15 -19.38
N ILE A 60 -26.31 -5.89 -18.76
CA ILE A 60 -27.15 -6.94 -18.17
C ILE A 60 -27.77 -7.81 -19.27
N GLU A 61 -28.32 -7.21 -20.31
CA GLU A 61 -28.89 -7.94 -21.45
C GLU A 61 -27.81 -8.78 -22.14
N PHE A 62 -26.62 -8.21 -22.33
CA PHE A 62 -25.46 -8.93 -22.85
C PHE A 62 -25.09 -10.12 -21.96
N ALA A 63 -25.06 -9.95 -20.62
CA ALA A 63 -24.77 -11.02 -19.69
C ALA A 63 -25.86 -12.11 -19.68
N ALA A 64 -27.13 -11.72 -19.79
CA ALA A 64 -28.28 -12.63 -19.83
C ALA A 64 -28.35 -13.43 -21.15
N ALA A 65 -27.99 -12.80 -22.28
CA ALA A 65 -27.95 -13.44 -23.59
C ALA A 65 -26.81 -14.45 -23.72
N ASN A 66 -25.66 -14.19 -23.11
CA ASN A 66 -24.46 -15.01 -23.21
C ASN A 66 -24.32 -15.98 -22.02
N LYS A 67 -25.06 -17.09 -22.06
CA LYS A 67 -24.92 -18.17 -21.06
C LYS A 67 -23.51 -18.76 -21.10
N GLY A 68 -22.74 -18.59 -20.02
CA GLY A 68 -21.35 -19.04 -19.92
C GLY A 68 -20.31 -17.92 -19.91
N LEU A 69 -20.72 -16.66 -19.90
CA LEU A 69 -19.81 -15.50 -19.86
C LEU A 69 -18.81 -15.56 -18.69
N HIS A 70 -19.21 -16.15 -17.56
CA HIS A 70 -18.35 -16.39 -16.39
C HIS A 70 -17.10 -17.24 -16.67
N LYS A 71 -17.08 -18.04 -17.76
CA LYS A 71 -15.90 -18.85 -18.13
C LYS A 71 -14.80 -18.02 -18.79
N PHE A 72 -15.15 -16.92 -19.46
CA PHE A 72 -14.21 -16.07 -20.19
C PHE A 72 -14.01 -14.70 -19.53
N LEU A 73 -15.03 -14.23 -18.81
CA LEU A 73 -15.05 -12.99 -18.05
C LEU A 73 -14.99 -13.27 -16.55
N ASN A 74 -14.23 -14.31 -16.16
CA ASN A 74 -14.01 -14.56 -14.74
C ASN A 74 -13.08 -13.48 -14.18
N LEU A 75 -13.40 -12.99 -12.99
CA LEU A 75 -12.48 -12.11 -12.30
C LEU A 75 -11.23 -12.95 -11.96
N PRO A 76 -9.99 -12.50 -12.25
CA PRO A 76 -8.79 -13.28 -11.96
C PRO A 76 -8.68 -13.73 -10.49
N GLY A 77 -9.33 -13.00 -9.58
CA GLY A 77 -9.44 -13.33 -8.16
C GLY A 77 -10.39 -14.48 -7.80
N ASN A 78 -11.18 -15.01 -8.75
CA ASN A 78 -12.06 -16.15 -8.50
C ASN A 78 -11.31 -17.49 -8.58
N ASP A 79 -10.25 -17.56 -9.38
CA ASP A 79 -9.49 -18.79 -9.64
C ASP A 79 -8.14 -18.80 -8.91
N ILE A 80 -7.98 -17.98 -7.87
CA ILE A 80 -6.78 -17.98 -7.03
C ILE A 80 -6.77 -19.20 -6.10
N GLY A 81 -5.63 -19.87 -6.03
CA GLY A 81 -5.43 -20.98 -5.12
C GLY A 81 -5.46 -20.52 -3.66
N VAL A 82 -5.84 -21.42 -2.76
CA VAL A 82 -5.86 -21.15 -1.30
C VAL A 82 -4.50 -20.64 -0.79
N MET A 83 -3.40 -21.11 -1.37
CA MET A 83 -2.04 -20.70 -1.01
C MET A 83 -1.75 -19.22 -1.35
N GLU A 84 -2.20 -18.77 -2.52
CA GLU A 84 -2.06 -17.38 -2.97
C GLU A 84 -3.02 -16.47 -2.21
N TYR A 85 -4.26 -16.93 -1.97
CA TYR A 85 -5.26 -16.18 -1.20
C TYR A 85 -4.78 -15.84 0.22
N TYR A 86 -4.14 -16.79 0.91
CA TYR A 86 -3.63 -16.59 2.27
C TYR A 86 -2.19 -16.07 2.34
N CYS A 87 -1.54 -15.81 1.20
CA CYS A 87 -0.14 -15.35 1.13
C CYS A 87 0.78 -16.10 2.12
N ILE A 88 0.79 -17.44 2.05
CA ILE A 88 1.48 -18.29 3.03
C ILE A 88 2.96 -17.90 3.18
N ASP A 89 3.62 -17.51 2.09
CA ASP A 89 5.01 -17.04 2.10
C ASP A 89 5.22 -15.82 3.01
N CYS A 90 4.27 -14.87 3.02
CA CYS A 90 4.32 -13.69 3.89
C CYS A 90 4.15 -14.07 5.36
N VAL A 91 3.28 -15.04 5.66
CA VAL A 91 3.05 -15.54 7.03
C VAL A 91 4.30 -16.25 7.55
N LEU A 92 4.92 -17.10 6.72
CA LEU A 92 6.14 -17.81 7.08
C LEU A 92 7.31 -16.85 7.33
N LEU A 93 7.48 -15.82 6.48
CA LEU A 93 8.52 -14.81 6.67
C LEU A 93 8.32 -14.04 7.98
N LEU A 94 7.08 -13.67 8.30
CA LEU A 94 6.74 -12.95 9.53
C LEU A 94 7.03 -13.80 10.76
N LEU A 95 6.61 -15.07 10.77
CA LEU A 95 6.89 -16.00 11.87
C LEU A 95 8.40 -16.22 12.06
N PHE A 96 9.13 -16.39 10.96
CA PHE A 96 10.58 -16.54 11.01
C PHE A 96 11.27 -15.29 11.57
N ALA A 97 10.84 -14.09 11.15
CA ALA A 97 11.38 -12.84 11.66
C ALA A 97 11.12 -12.68 13.17
N LEU A 98 9.89 -12.97 13.64
CA LEU A 98 9.56 -12.94 15.07
C LEU A 98 10.40 -13.94 15.88
N PHE A 99 10.60 -15.15 15.35
CA PHE A 99 11.41 -16.16 16.00
C PHE A 99 12.90 -15.78 16.05
N ALA A 100 13.45 -15.20 14.99
CA ALA A 100 14.82 -14.71 14.98
C ALA A 100 15.03 -13.59 16.00
N VAL A 101 14.09 -12.63 16.07
CA VAL A 101 14.13 -11.54 17.06
C VAL A 101 14.05 -12.08 18.49
N SER A 102 13.17 -13.04 18.77
CA SER A 102 13.04 -13.61 20.11
C SER A 102 14.31 -14.34 20.56
N ILE A 103 14.94 -15.11 19.67
CA ILE A 103 16.23 -15.75 19.93
C ILE A 103 17.31 -14.69 20.20
N LEU A 104 17.37 -13.64 19.39
CA LEU A 104 18.36 -12.58 19.54
C LEU A 104 18.19 -11.89 20.90
N MET A 105 16.96 -11.55 21.28
CA MET A 105 16.63 -10.98 22.58
C MET A 105 17.04 -11.90 23.73
N TRP A 106 16.78 -13.20 23.62
CA TRP A 106 17.17 -14.16 24.66
C TRP A 106 18.69 -14.34 24.75
N LYS A 107 19.39 -14.36 23.63
CA LYS A 107 20.86 -14.39 23.56
C LYS A 107 21.47 -13.14 24.21
N ILE A 108 20.91 -11.97 23.91
CA ILE A 108 21.35 -10.69 24.51
C ILE A 108 21.10 -10.69 26.02
N ALA A 109 19.88 -11.02 26.46
CA ALA A 109 19.52 -11.08 27.89
C ALA A 109 20.40 -12.08 28.67
N SER A 110 20.66 -13.26 28.11
CA SER A 110 21.56 -14.26 28.72
C SER A 110 23.02 -13.81 28.73
N MET A 111 23.49 -13.06 27.73
CA MET A 111 24.83 -12.46 27.75
C MET A 111 24.93 -11.39 28.85
N PHE A 112 23.94 -10.50 28.95
CA PHE A 112 23.89 -9.48 30.01
C PHE A 112 23.86 -10.12 31.40
N LEU A 113 23.03 -11.13 31.62
CA LEU A 113 22.99 -11.88 32.90
C LEU A 113 24.34 -12.54 33.21
N ARG A 114 25.03 -13.11 32.22
CA ARG A 114 26.35 -13.71 32.41
C ARG A 114 27.43 -12.68 32.75
N ILE A 115 27.38 -11.48 32.18
CA ILE A 115 28.34 -10.40 32.46
C ILE A 115 28.11 -9.88 33.88
N VAL A 116 26.86 -9.61 34.26
CA VAL A 116 26.49 -9.13 35.61
C VAL A 116 26.83 -10.17 36.68
N CYS A 117 26.55 -11.47 36.44
CA CYS A 117 26.91 -12.52 37.38
C CYS A 117 28.42 -12.83 37.45
N ARG A 118 29.26 -12.33 36.52
CA ARG A 118 30.72 -12.58 36.53
C ARG A 118 31.48 -11.62 37.46
N GLU A 119 30.87 -10.51 37.84
CA GLU A 119 31.48 -9.47 38.70
C GLU A 119 31.42 -9.85 40.20
N GLU A 120 30.52 -10.76 40.59
CA GLU A 120 30.26 -11.17 41.98
C GLU A 120 31.17 -12.30 42.53
N ILE A 121 32.22 -12.73 41.81
CA ILE A 121 33.21 -13.69 42.37
C ILE A 121 34.60 -13.04 42.52
N PRO A 122 34.83 -12.23 43.58
CA PRO A 122 36.17 -12.05 44.13
C PRO A 122 36.54 -13.28 44.97
N SER A 123 37.63 -13.94 44.57
CA SER A 123 38.24 -15.07 45.27
C SER A 123 38.59 -14.74 46.73
N GLY A 124 37.75 -15.18 47.68
CA GLY A 124 38.08 -15.22 49.09
C GLY A 124 39.19 -16.24 49.34
N LYS A 125 40.38 -15.78 49.73
CA LYS A 125 41.50 -16.63 50.12
C LYS A 125 41.15 -17.42 51.39
N LEU A 126 41.25 -18.74 51.34
CA LEU A 126 41.33 -19.60 52.53
C LEU A 126 42.76 -19.54 53.08
N LYS A 127 42.93 -18.97 54.29
CA LYS A 127 44.15 -19.10 55.11
C LYS A 127 43.79 -19.93 56.36
N SER A 128 44.37 -21.13 56.41
CA SER A 128 44.75 -21.99 57.54
C SER A 128 44.21 -21.66 58.95
N ASN A 129 43.53 -22.64 59.54
CA ASN A 129 43.88 -23.19 60.85
C ASN A 129 43.76 -24.71 60.77
#